data_AF-C7IY55-F1
#
_entry.id   AF-C7IY55-F1
#
_cell.length_a   1.000
_cell.length_b   1.000
_cell.length_c   1.000
_cell.angle_alpha   90.00
_cell.angle_beta   90.00
_cell.angle_gamma   90.00
#
_symmetry.space_group_name_H-M   'P 1'
#
loop_
_entity.id
_entity.type
_entity.pdbx_description
1 polymer ?
#
loop_
_entity_poly.entity_id
_entity_poly.type
_entity_poly.pdbx_seq_one_letter_code
_entity_poly.pdbx_strand_id
1 'polypeptide(L)'
;KDASEEEIRRAIVLANAAKFIDKLPNGLDTMVGEHGTQLSGGQKQRIAIARAILKDPRILLLDEATSALDAESEHVVQDALNNIMVNRTTIIVAHRLSTVRNADTISVLHRGQLVEQGPHAELIKYSNGAYYQLLQLQEVNARRNGTYELDPNRLSDVANRLSDVANRLSDAANRLSDAGNFVSRHSIRKLSFERSMSRHSSLGGSRRNSQTYALTEDEIEGCDDTKSGKNVLRRLLHLHKPETAILLLGCIAASANGAILPVFGLLLSSAINAFYEPPHKLRKDSVFWAEIYVILGVVSIFIIPVQHTLFNMAGGKLIERIRALSFSRVVYQDIGWFDDPLNSSGAIGARLSADAASVKSIAGDVLSLIVQSISTALVGIVIAMIANWKLAFIVLCFVPCVFAQSYAQSRLMRGFGADAKDV
;
A
#
# COMPACT_ATOMS: atom_id res chain seq x y z
N LYS A 1 -30.50 -24.43 15.11
CA LYS A 1 -30.31 -25.75 15.77
C LYS A 1 -28.89 -26.16 15.45
N ASP A 2 -28.05 -26.29 16.47
CA ASP A 2 -26.69 -26.77 16.27
C ASP A 2 -26.76 -28.24 15.86
N ALA A 3 -25.96 -28.62 14.86
CA ALA A 3 -25.89 -30.01 14.42
C ALA A 3 -25.11 -30.82 15.46
N SER A 4 -25.58 -32.04 15.72
CA SER A 4 -24.82 -32.98 16.53
C SER A 4 -23.51 -33.34 15.84
N GLU A 5 -22.48 -33.70 16.61
CA GLU A 5 -21.17 -34.12 16.07
C GLU A 5 -21.33 -35.31 15.09
N GLU A 6 -22.30 -36.19 15.35
CA GLU A 6 -22.63 -37.32 14.48
C GLU A 6 -23.25 -36.89 13.15
N GLU A 7 -24.09 -35.84 13.13
CA GLU A 7 -24.59 -35.25 11.88
C GLU A 7 -23.47 -34.60 11.07
N ILE A 8 -22.55 -33.88 11.75
CA ILE A 8 -21.38 -33.26 11.13
C ILE A 8 -20.48 -34.33 10.50
N ARG A 9 -20.21 -35.42 11.23
CA ARG A 9 -19.37 -36.52 10.75
C ARG A 9 -20.00 -37.20 9.53
N ARG A 10 -21.31 -37.48 9.55
CA ARG A 10 -22.03 -38.05 8.41
C ARG A 10 -21.96 -37.15 7.18
N ALA A 11 -22.17 -35.84 7.34
CA ALA A 11 -22.10 -34.88 6.24
C ALA A 11 -20.70 -34.78 5.63
N ILE A 12 -19.66 -34.80 6.46
CA ILE A 12 -18.26 -34.76 6.03
C ILE A 12 -17.86 -36.02 5.25
N VAL A 13 -18.37 -37.20 5.63
CA VAL A 13 -18.13 -38.45 4.89
C VAL A 13 -18.79 -38.40 3.51
N LEU A 14 -20.07 -38.00 3.43
CA LEU A 14 -20.80 -37.90 2.16
C LEU A 14 -20.19 -36.86 1.20
N ALA A 15 -19.60 -35.78 1.75
CA ALA A 15 -18.90 -34.76 0.98
C ALA A 15 -17.45 -35.13 0.62
N ASN A 16 -17.01 -36.37 0.87
CA ASN A 16 -15.62 -36.82 0.68
C ASN A 16 -14.58 -35.95 1.42
N ALA A 17 -14.93 -35.33 2.54
CA ALA A 17 -14.08 -34.41 3.28
C ALA A 17 -13.34 -35.06 4.46
N ALA A 18 -13.81 -36.22 4.96
CA ALA A 18 -13.24 -36.89 6.14
C ALA A 18 -11.73 -37.11 6.04
N LYS A 19 -11.27 -37.67 4.92
CA LYS A 19 -9.86 -38.04 4.69
C LYS A 19 -8.86 -36.90 4.87
N PHE A 20 -9.25 -35.65 4.57
CA PHE A 20 -8.34 -34.51 4.72
C PHE A 20 -8.55 -33.78 6.04
N ILE A 21 -9.78 -33.76 6.58
CA ILE A 21 -10.06 -33.18 7.89
C ILE A 21 -9.34 -33.95 8.99
N ASP A 22 -9.31 -35.29 8.92
CA ASP A 22 -8.58 -36.13 9.87
C ASP A 22 -7.05 -35.93 9.83
N LYS A 23 -6.53 -35.34 8.75
CA LYS A 23 -5.10 -35.01 8.61
C LYS A 23 -4.75 -33.61 9.14
N LEU A 24 -5.74 -32.80 9.49
CA LEU A 24 -5.50 -31.48 10.06
C LEU A 24 -5.06 -31.59 11.52
N PRO A 25 -4.22 -30.66 12.02
CA PRO A 25 -3.61 -30.78 13.35
C PRO A 25 -4.62 -30.90 14.50
N ASN A 26 -5.78 -30.22 14.40
CA ASN A 26 -6.84 -30.26 15.41
C ASN A 26 -8.12 -30.91 14.87
N GLY A 27 -8.05 -31.66 13.76
CA GLY A 27 -9.24 -32.25 13.13
C GLY A 27 -10.34 -31.22 12.85
N LEU A 28 -11.52 -31.43 13.42
CA LEU A 28 -12.69 -30.55 13.30
C LEU A 28 -12.50 -29.16 13.94
N ASP A 29 -11.65 -29.07 14.97
CA ASP A 29 -11.39 -27.82 15.70
C ASP A 29 -10.30 -26.97 15.06
N THR A 30 -9.84 -27.35 13.85
CA THR A 30 -8.84 -26.59 13.11
C THR A 30 -9.41 -25.25 12.64
N MET A 31 -8.79 -24.14 13.07
CA MET A 31 -9.16 -22.82 12.59
C MET A 31 -8.81 -22.67 11.10
N VAL A 32 -9.80 -22.36 10.28
CA VAL A 32 -9.66 -22.16 8.82
C VAL A 32 -10.10 -20.75 8.43
N GLY A 33 -9.36 -20.09 7.54
CA GLY A 33 -9.64 -18.70 7.13
C GLY A 33 -8.38 -17.86 6.90
N GLU A 34 -8.52 -16.54 6.88
CA GLU A 34 -7.41 -15.59 6.66
C GLU A 34 -6.35 -15.67 7.76
N HIS A 35 -6.77 -15.86 9.01
CA HIS A 35 -5.90 -15.98 10.18
C HIS A 35 -5.63 -17.44 10.59
N GLY A 36 -6.05 -18.42 9.76
CA GLY A 36 -5.97 -19.84 10.07
C GLY A 36 -5.31 -20.66 8.97
N THR A 37 -5.51 -21.97 9.02
CA THR A 37 -4.99 -22.88 8.00
C THR A 37 -5.65 -22.59 6.65
N GLN A 38 -4.83 -22.37 5.62
CA GLN A 38 -5.31 -22.18 4.25
C GLN A 38 -5.62 -23.54 3.61
N LEU A 39 -6.88 -23.72 3.21
CA LEU A 39 -7.34 -24.90 2.49
C LEU A 39 -7.28 -24.70 0.97
N SER A 40 -6.99 -25.78 0.23
CA SER A 40 -7.09 -25.81 -1.24
C SER A 40 -8.52 -25.49 -1.71
N GLY A 41 -8.67 -24.98 -2.94
CA GLY A 41 -9.98 -24.71 -3.55
C GLY A 41 -10.91 -25.91 -3.48
N GLY A 42 -10.44 -27.12 -3.83
CA GLY A 42 -11.24 -28.34 -3.77
C GLY A 42 -11.59 -28.79 -2.35
N GLN A 43 -10.75 -28.48 -1.36
CA GLN A 43 -11.04 -28.73 0.05
C GLN A 43 -12.11 -27.76 0.57
N LYS A 44 -11.97 -26.46 0.30
CA LYS A 44 -12.96 -25.42 0.63
C LYS A 44 -14.33 -25.78 0.07
N GLN A 45 -14.35 -26.29 -1.16
CA GLN A 45 -15.58 -26.69 -1.81
C GLN A 45 -16.23 -27.93 -1.19
N ARG A 46 -15.46 -28.97 -0.84
CA ARG A 46 -16.01 -30.13 -0.12
C ARG A 46 -16.60 -29.75 1.24
N ILE A 47 -16.02 -28.78 1.94
CA ILE A 47 -16.62 -28.23 3.16
C ILE A 47 -17.93 -27.51 2.86
N ALA A 48 -18.01 -26.75 1.76
CA ALA A 48 -19.25 -26.12 1.32
C ALA A 48 -20.34 -27.16 0.96
N ILE A 49 -19.96 -28.28 0.34
CA ILE A 49 -20.86 -29.41 0.07
C ILE A 49 -21.34 -30.03 1.40
N ALA A 50 -20.44 -30.29 2.36
CA ALA A 50 -20.82 -30.80 3.68
C ALA A 50 -21.82 -29.86 4.39
N ARG A 51 -21.63 -28.54 4.28
CA ARG A 51 -22.59 -27.54 4.79
C ARG A 51 -23.95 -27.63 4.09
N ALA A 52 -23.98 -27.88 2.79
CA ALA A 52 -25.23 -28.07 2.04
C ALA A 52 -25.93 -29.38 2.46
N ILE A 53 -25.18 -30.46 2.70
CA ILE A 53 -25.72 -31.74 3.20
C ILE A 53 -26.35 -31.55 4.58
N LEU A 54 -25.66 -30.87 5.50
CA LEU A 54 -26.19 -30.58 6.84
C LEU A 54 -27.51 -29.80 6.83
N LYS A 55 -27.67 -28.90 5.85
CA LYS A 55 -28.90 -28.10 5.71
C LYS A 55 -30.06 -28.89 5.12
N ASP A 56 -29.79 -30.00 4.44
CA ASP A 56 -30.77 -30.87 3.77
C ASP A 56 -31.81 -30.11 2.90
N PRO A 57 -31.38 -29.30 1.91
CA PRO A 57 -32.30 -28.48 1.13
C PRO A 57 -33.12 -29.30 0.11
N ARG A 58 -34.41 -28.95 -0.07
CA ARG A 58 -35.26 -29.54 -1.13
C ARG A 58 -34.83 -29.12 -2.54
N ILE A 59 -34.29 -27.90 -2.67
CA ILE A 59 -33.80 -27.33 -3.92
C ILE A 59 -32.31 -27.04 -3.77
N LEU A 60 -31.50 -27.63 -4.64
CA LEU A 60 -30.05 -27.46 -4.69
C LEU A 60 -29.65 -26.63 -5.91
N LEU A 61 -28.89 -25.56 -5.68
CA LEU A 61 -28.36 -24.70 -6.75
C LEU A 61 -26.84 -24.89 -6.81
N LEU A 62 -26.34 -25.27 -7.98
CA LEU A 62 -24.92 -25.45 -8.24
C LEU A 62 -24.49 -24.47 -9.33
N ASP A 63 -23.84 -23.37 -8.92
CA ASP A 63 -23.36 -22.32 -9.82
C ASP A 63 -21.87 -22.51 -10.10
N GLU A 64 -21.55 -22.99 -11.31
CA GLU A 64 -20.19 -23.27 -11.78
C GLU A 64 -19.31 -23.98 -10.74
N ALA A 65 -19.89 -24.94 -10.02
CA ALA A 65 -19.28 -25.50 -8.83
C ALA A 65 -17.85 -26.01 -9.11
N THR A 66 -17.60 -26.67 -10.24
CA THR A 66 -16.27 -27.20 -10.56
C THR A 66 -15.31 -26.20 -11.22
N SER A 67 -15.69 -24.92 -11.35
CA SER A 67 -14.83 -23.87 -11.91
C SER A 67 -13.65 -23.56 -10.96
N ALA A 68 -12.49 -23.22 -11.53
CA ALA A 68 -11.24 -22.95 -10.80
C ALA A 68 -10.61 -24.13 -10.01
N LEU A 69 -11.09 -25.36 -10.19
CA LEU A 69 -10.44 -26.56 -9.65
C LEU A 69 -9.45 -27.21 -10.63
N ASP A 70 -8.35 -27.74 -10.08
CA ASP A 70 -7.46 -28.68 -10.76
C ASP A 70 -8.18 -30.02 -11.06
N ALA A 71 -7.62 -30.81 -11.99
CA ALA A 71 -8.29 -32.02 -12.50
C ALA A 71 -8.48 -33.12 -11.43
N GLU A 72 -7.55 -33.27 -10.48
CA GLU A 72 -7.65 -34.25 -9.40
C GLU A 72 -8.73 -33.83 -8.40
N SER A 73 -8.70 -32.56 -7.96
CA SER A 73 -9.72 -31.99 -7.07
C SER A 73 -11.11 -32.01 -7.70
N GLU A 74 -11.22 -31.76 -9.01
CA GLU A 74 -12.50 -31.83 -9.74
C GLU A 74 -13.15 -33.20 -9.57
N HIS A 75 -12.43 -34.29 -9.83
CA HIS A 75 -13.02 -35.63 -9.80
C HIS A 75 -13.65 -35.92 -8.43
N VAL A 76 -12.92 -35.62 -7.36
CA VAL A 76 -13.37 -35.89 -5.98
C VAL A 76 -14.57 -35.01 -5.60
N VAL A 77 -14.59 -33.76 -6.06
CA VAL A 77 -15.71 -32.84 -5.86
C VAL A 77 -16.93 -33.28 -6.67
N GLN A 78 -16.75 -33.74 -7.91
CA GLN A 78 -17.83 -34.24 -8.76
C GLN A 78 -18.49 -35.48 -8.15
N ASP A 79 -17.71 -36.38 -7.55
CA ASP A 79 -18.24 -37.53 -6.81
C ASP A 79 -19.10 -37.09 -5.61
N ALA A 80 -18.64 -36.07 -4.87
CA ALA A 80 -19.40 -35.50 -3.76
C ALA A 80 -20.70 -34.78 -4.23
N LEU A 81 -20.66 -34.11 -5.39
CA LEU A 81 -21.84 -33.50 -6.01
C LEU A 81 -22.86 -34.57 -6.43
N ASN A 82 -22.41 -35.66 -7.06
CA ASN A 82 -23.29 -36.76 -7.45
C ASN A 82 -24.03 -37.36 -6.24
N ASN A 83 -23.36 -37.48 -5.09
CA ASN A 83 -23.97 -37.99 -3.85
C ASN A 83 -25.06 -37.09 -3.27
N ILE A 84 -24.87 -35.76 -3.27
CA ILE A 84 -25.84 -34.82 -2.69
C ILE A 84 -27.06 -34.61 -3.61
N MET A 85 -26.90 -34.81 -4.92
CA MET A 85 -27.96 -34.59 -5.92
C MET A 85 -29.12 -35.59 -5.83
N VAL A 86 -28.90 -36.78 -5.24
CA VAL A 86 -29.91 -37.83 -5.13
C VAL A 86 -31.12 -37.35 -4.31
N ASN A 87 -32.33 -37.55 -4.82
CA ASN A 87 -33.61 -37.17 -4.20
C ASN A 87 -33.79 -35.66 -3.95
N ARG A 88 -33.14 -34.80 -4.74
CA ARG A 88 -33.29 -33.33 -4.67
C ARG A 88 -33.55 -32.73 -6.03
N THR A 89 -34.32 -31.65 -6.07
CA THR A 89 -34.42 -30.83 -7.28
C THR A 89 -33.12 -30.03 -7.42
N THR A 90 -32.28 -30.37 -8.39
CA THR A 90 -30.98 -29.73 -8.59
C THR A 90 -30.98 -28.91 -9.87
N ILE A 91 -30.60 -27.64 -9.78
CA ILE A 91 -30.34 -26.77 -10.95
C ILE A 91 -28.83 -26.54 -11.01
N ILE A 92 -28.22 -26.89 -12.14
CA ILE A 92 -26.78 -26.80 -12.35
C ILE A 92 -26.49 -25.83 -13.48
N VAL A 93 -25.65 -24.83 -13.19
CA VAL A 93 -24.97 -24.02 -14.19
C VAL A 93 -23.58 -24.62 -14.36
N ALA A 94 -23.32 -25.24 -15.51
CA ALA A 94 -22.07 -25.96 -15.74
C ALA A 94 -21.39 -25.48 -17.03
N HIS A 95 -20.07 -25.33 -16.95
CA HIS A 95 -19.19 -25.12 -18.09
C HIS A 95 -18.39 -26.39 -18.44
N ARG A 96 -18.58 -27.52 -17.74
CA ARG A 96 -17.85 -28.78 -18.03
C ARG A 96 -18.81 -29.85 -18.53
N LEU A 97 -18.43 -30.51 -19.62
CA LEU A 97 -19.24 -31.56 -20.28
C LEU A 97 -19.60 -32.73 -19.37
N SER A 98 -18.68 -33.14 -18.49
CA SER A 98 -18.87 -34.24 -17.54
C SER A 98 -20.11 -34.05 -16.67
N THR A 99 -20.33 -32.82 -16.18
CA THR A 99 -21.49 -32.48 -15.34
C THR A 99 -22.78 -32.41 -16.14
N VAL A 100 -22.73 -31.94 -17.39
CA VAL A 100 -23.92 -31.73 -18.23
C VAL A 100 -24.45 -33.05 -18.81
N ARG A 101 -23.57 -34.01 -19.12
CA ARG A 101 -23.93 -35.27 -19.81
C ARG A 101 -24.94 -36.12 -19.04
N ASN A 102 -24.89 -36.08 -17.71
CA ASN A 102 -25.70 -36.91 -16.83
C ASN A 102 -26.98 -36.22 -16.34
N ALA A 103 -27.31 -35.03 -16.86
CA ALA A 103 -28.50 -34.29 -16.46
C ALA A 103 -29.78 -34.89 -17.09
N ASP A 104 -30.87 -34.95 -16.31
CA ASP A 104 -32.18 -35.43 -16.78
C ASP A 104 -32.74 -34.56 -17.93
N THR A 105 -32.50 -33.25 -17.86
CA THR A 105 -32.89 -32.28 -18.88
C THR A 105 -31.87 -31.16 -18.91
N ILE A 106 -31.41 -30.82 -20.12
CA ILE A 106 -30.46 -29.73 -20.37
C ILE A 106 -31.25 -28.57 -20.98
N SER A 107 -30.99 -27.35 -20.50
CA SER A 107 -31.58 -26.11 -21.02
C SER A 107 -30.47 -25.19 -21.50
N VAL A 108 -30.49 -24.80 -22.77
CA VAL A 108 -29.47 -23.93 -23.38
C VAL A 108 -30.01 -22.52 -23.55
N LEU A 109 -29.32 -21.55 -22.94
CA LEU A 109 -29.65 -20.14 -23.05
C LEU A 109 -28.75 -19.44 -24.05
N HIS A 110 -29.34 -18.61 -24.92
CA HIS A 110 -28.63 -17.69 -25.79
C HIS A 110 -29.24 -16.30 -25.65
N ARG A 111 -28.41 -15.29 -25.30
CA ARG A 111 -28.84 -13.89 -25.12
C ARG A 111 -30.07 -13.73 -24.21
N GLY A 112 -30.13 -14.52 -23.13
CA GLY A 112 -31.22 -14.50 -22.16
C GLY A 112 -32.51 -15.21 -22.58
N GLN A 113 -32.53 -15.89 -23.74
CA GLN A 113 -33.66 -16.68 -24.21
C GLN A 113 -33.32 -18.17 -24.19
N LEU A 114 -34.28 -19.02 -23.82
CA LEU A 114 -34.16 -20.47 -23.91
C LEU A 114 -34.29 -20.89 -25.38
N VAL A 115 -33.22 -21.46 -25.95
CA VAL A 115 -33.18 -21.86 -27.36
C VAL A 115 -33.45 -23.35 -27.55
N GLU A 116 -32.93 -24.18 -26.65
CA GLU A 116 -33.04 -25.63 -26.71
C GLU A 116 -33.28 -26.20 -25.31
N GLN A 117 -34.12 -27.24 -25.24
CA GLN A 117 -34.37 -27.99 -24.02
C GLN A 117 -34.57 -29.47 -24.36
N GLY A 118 -33.92 -30.36 -23.62
CA GLY A 118 -34.07 -31.80 -23.79
C GLY A 118 -32.95 -32.62 -23.14
N PRO A 119 -33.05 -33.95 -23.14
CA PRO A 119 -31.97 -34.83 -22.67
C PRO A 119 -30.78 -34.81 -23.64
N HIS A 120 -29.59 -35.14 -23.14
CA HIS A 120 -28.35 -35.16 -23.92
C HIS A 120 -28.48 -35.94 -25.25
N ALA A 121 -29.16 -37.09 -25.22
CA ALA A 121 -29.36 -37.97 -26.38
C ALA A 121 -30.22 -37.37 -27.50
N GLU A 122 -31.10 -36.42 -27.18
CA GLU A 122 -31.92 -35.71 -28.18
C GLU A 122 -31.18 -34.49 -28.72
N LEU A 123 -30.57 -33.69 -27.84
CA LEU A 123 -29.88 -32.47 -28.23
C LEU A 123 -28.66 -32.72 -29.13
N ILE A 124 -27.97 -33.86 -28.97
CA ILE A 124 -26.81 -34.21 -29.81
C ILE A 124 -27.19 -34.56 -31.26
N LYS A 125 -28.45 -34.92 -31.55
CA LYS A 125 -28.91 -35.27 -32.91
C LYS A 125 -29.04 -34.04 -33.80
N TYR A 126 -29.29 -32.87 -33.21
CA TYR A 126 -29.40 -31.60 -33.94
C TYR A 126 -28.00 -31.04 -34.20
N SER A 127 -27.40 -31.42 -35.33
CA SER A 127 -26.04 -31.01 -35.71
C SER A 127 -25.84 -29.50 -35.87
N ASN A 128 -26.93 -28.72 -35.99
CA ASN A 128 -26.89 -27.26 -36.05
C ASN A 128 -27.34 -26.60 -34.72
N GLY A 129 -27.56 -27.38 -33.66
CA GLY A 129 -28.06 -26.88 -32.39
C GLY A 129 -27.01 -26.13 -31.56
N ALA A 130 -27.47 -25.18 -30.74
CA ALA A 130 -26.62 -24.40 -29.84
C ALA A 130 -25.88 -25.29 -28.84
N TYR A 131 -26.54 -26.33 -28.31
CA TYR A 131 -25.91 -27.31 -27.43
C TYR A 131 -24.74 -28.03 -28.11
N TYR A 132 -24.97 -28.51 -29.34
CA TYR A 132 -23.99 -29.28 -30.11
C TYR A 132 -22.75 -28.43 -30.47
N GLN A 133 -22.95 -27.16 -30.80
CA GLN A 133 -21.84 -26.22 -31.06
C GLN A 133 -20.99 -25.98 -29.81
N LEU A 134 -21.61 -25.79 -28.64
CA LEU A 134 -20.88 -25.64 -27.37
C LEU A 134 -20.08 -26.91 -27.03
N LEU A 135 -20.67 -28.08 -27.28
CA LEU A 135 -20.01 -29.38 -27.09
C LEU A 135 -18.75 -29.50 -27.94
N GLN A 136 -18.83 -29.17 -29.24
CA GLN A 136 -17.68 -29.21 -30.13
C GLN A 136 -16.56 -28.27 -29.69
N LEU A 137 -16.91 -27.05 -29.26
CA LEU A 137 -15.93 -26.08 -28.77
C LEU A 137 -15.19 -26.59 -27.52
N GLN A 138 -15.91 -27.26 -26.61
CA GLN A 138 -15.29 -27.87 -25.44
C GLN A 138 -14.40 -29.06 -25.78
N GLU A 139 -14.82 -29.93 -26.70
CA GLU A 139 -13.97 -31.04 -27.15
C GLU A 139 -12.68 -30.53 -27.81
N VAL A 140 -12.76 -29.50 -28.65
CA VAL A 140 -11.59 -28.89 -29.29
C VAL A 140 -10.65 -28.28 -28.24
N ASN A 141 -11.20 -27.63 -27.22
CA ASN A 141 -10.40 -27.07 -26.12
C ASN A 141 -9.79 -28.15 -25.22
N ALA A 142 -10.51 -29.23 -24.95
CA ALA A 142 -9.98 -30.39 -24.20
C ALA A 142 -8.84 -31.07 -24.97
N ARG A 143 -8.98 -31.21 -26.30
CA ARG A 143 -7.91 -31.73 -27.17
C ARG A 143 -6.69 -30.80 -27.24
N ARG A 144 -6.89 -29.48 -27.21
CA ARG A 144 -5.79 -28.50 -27.13
C ARG A 144 -5.05 -28.53 -25.80
N ASN A 145 -5.74 -28.81 -24.70
CA ASN A 145 -5.17 -28.83 -23.36
C ASN A 145 -4.53 -30.19 -22.96
N GLY A 146 -4.31 -31.09 -23.93
CA GLY A 146 -3.38 -32.20 -23.78
C GLY A 146 -3.86 -33.39 -22.96
N THR A 147 -5.18 -33.66 -22.89
CA THR A 147 -5.72 -34.74 -22.05
C THR A 147 -6.05 -36.06 -22.78
N TYR A 148 -5.74 -36.21 -24.07
CA TYR A 148 -5.84 -37.50 -24.78
C TYR A 148 -4.75 -37.66 -25.85
N GLU A 149 -3.96 -38.73 -25.78
CA GLU A 149 -3.04 -39.18 -26.83
C GLU A 149 -3.81 -39.89 -27.97
N LEU A 150 -3.36 -39.66 -29.22
CA LEU A 150 -3.54 -40.46 -30.46
C LEU A 150 -4.86 -40.35 -31.26
N ASP A 151 -4.80 -39.75 -32.46
CA ASP A 151 -4.77 -40.48 -33.76
C ASP A 151 -4.52 -39.49 -34.95
N PRO A 152 -3.39 -39.56 -35.69
CA PRO A 152 -3.02 -38.57 -36.72
C PRO A 152 -3.97 -38.46 -37.92
N ASN A 153 -4.75 -39.50 -38.21
CA ASN A 153 -5.55 -39.59 -39.44
C ASN A 153 -6.86 -38.81 -39.41
N ARG A 154 -7.24 -38.20 -38.28
CA ARG A 154 -8.47 -37.36 -38.17
C ARG A 154 -8.20 -35.86 -38.21
N LEU A 155 -6.94 -35.44 -38.22
CA LEU A 155 -6.52 -34.03 -38.26
C LEU A 155 -6.73 -33.38 -39.64
N SER A 156 -6.63 -34.15 -40.73
CA SER A 156 -6.85 -33.66 -42.09
C SER A 156 -8.31 -33.24 -42.34
N ASP A 157 -9.28 -34.04 -41.87
CA ASP A 157 -10.70 -33.79 -42.14
C ASP A 157 -11.23 -32.53 -41.43
N VAL A 158 -10.72 -32.24 -40.23
CA VAL A 158 -11.14 -31.06 -39.47
C VAL A 158 -10.46 -29.79 -40.00
N ALA A 159 -9.19 -29.88 -40.40
CA ALA A 159 -8.48 -28.76 -41.02
C ALA A 159 -9.14 -28.33 -42.34
N ASN A 160 -9.52 -29.28 -43.19
CA ASN A 160 -10.22 -29.01 -44.45
C ASN A 160 -11.60 -28.38 -44.23
N ARG A 161 -12.33 -28.78 -43.18
CA ARG A 161 -13.63 -28.18 -42.86
C ARG A 161 -13.51 -26.77 -42.28
N LEU A 162 -12.45 -26.48 -41.53
CA LEU A 162 -12.17 -25.14 -41.00
C LEU A 162 -11.76 -24.15 -42.11
N SER A 163 -11.00 -24.59 -43.11
CA SER A 163 -10.67 -23.74 -44.26
C SER A 163 -11.90 -23.39 -45.09
N ASP A 164 -12.84 -24.31 -45.27
CA ASP A 164 -14.10 -24.03 -45.98
C ASP A 164 -14.97 -23.00 -45.26
N VAL A 165 -15.05 -23.06 -43.93
CA VAL A 165 -15.80 -22.07 -43.13
C VAL A 165 -15.12 -20.70 -43.16
N ALA A 166 -13.78 -20.65 -43.06
CA ALA A 166 -13.02 -19.42 -43.16
C ALA A 166 -13.18 -18.75 -44.53
N ASN A 167 -13.15 -19.52 -45.62
CA ASN A 167 -13.36 -19.02 -46.97
C ASN A 167 -14.79 -18.47 -47.14
N ARG A 168 -15.82 -19.17 -46.63
CA ARG A 168 -17.21 -18.69 -46.68
C ARG A 168 -17.44 -17.41 -45.86
N LEU A 169 -16.77 -17.25 -44.73
CA LEU A 169 -16.82 -16.02 -43.93
C LEU A 169 -16.11 -14.85 -44.64
N SER A 170 -15.00 -15.12 -45.33
CA SER A 170 -14.31 -14.09 -46.12
C SER A 170 -15.13 -13.62 -47.33
N ASP A 171 -15.82 -14.53 -48.01
CA ASP A 171 -16.71 -14.20 -49.13
C ASP A 171 -17.97 -13.42 -48.66
N ALA A 172 -18.50 -13.74 -47.48
CA ALA A 172 -19.60 -12.97 -46.89
C ALA A 172 -19.17 -11.56 -46.45
N ALA A 173 -17.96 -11.42 -45.91
CA ALA A 173 -17.39 -10.12 -45.52
C ALA A 173 -17.13 -9.22 -46.74
N ASN A 174 -16.63 -9.80 -47.84
CA ASN A 174 -16.40 -9.06 -49.09
C ASN A 174 -17.71 -8.65 -49.79
N ARG A 175 -18.82 -9.34 -49.56
CA ARG A 175 -20.13 -8.95 -50.10
C ARG A 175 -20.81 -7.83 -49.31
N LEU A 176 -20.45 -7.61 -48.04
CA LEU A 176 -21.01 -6.50 -47.25
C LEU A 176 -20.28 -5.17 -47.49
N SER A 177 -19.09 -5.17 -48.06
CA SER A 177 -18.33 -3.93 -48.33
C SER A 177 -18.83 -3.11 -49.51
N ASP A 178 -19.74 -3.63 -50.35
CA ASP A 178 -20.27 -2.90 -51.53
C ASP A 178 -21.43 -1.94 -51.22
N ALA A 179 -21.89 -1.85 -49.97
CA ALA A 179 -22.98 -0.96 -49.56
C ALA A 179 -22.53 -0.04 -48.42
N GLY A 180 -21.80 1.04 -48.72
CA GLY A 180 -21.46 2.03 -47.69
C GLY A 180 -20.34 3.00 -48.05
N ASN A 181 -20.55 3.84 -49.06
CA ASN A 181 -19.75 5.04 -49.27
C ASN A 181 -20.10 6.09 -48.20
N PHE A 182 -19.33 6.17 -47.11
CA PHE A 182 -19.03 7.47 -46.49
C PHE A 182 -17.66 7.44 -45.80
N VAL A 183 -16.96 8.55 -46.01
CA VAL A 183 -15.52 8.73 -45.94
C VAL A 183 -15.11 9.26 -44.56
N SER A 184 -14.13 8.61 -43.92
CA SER A 184 -13.00 9.33 -43.29
C SER A 184 -11.84 8.37 -42.99
N ARG A 185 -10.70 8.70 -43.61
CA ARG A 185 -9.38 8.06 -43.58
C ARG A 185 -8.68 8.16 -42.21
N HIS A 186 -7.62 7.34 -42.09
CA HIS A 186 -6.58 7.24 -41.06
C HIS A 186 -6.98 6.39 -39.84
N SER A 187 -6.36 5.26 -39.51
CA SER A 187 -5.04 4.71 -39.86
C SER A 187 -5.08 3.18 -39.71
N ILE A 188 -4.72 2.44 -40.77
CA ILE A 188 -4.53 0.99 -40.71
C ILE A 188 -3.07 0.74 -40.28
N ARG A 189 -2.87 0.29 -39.05
CA ARG A 189 -1.64 -0.39 -38.63
C ARG A 189 -1.94 -1.88 -38.47
N LYS A 190 -1.18 -2.68 -39.19
CA LYS A 190 -1.14 -4.15 -39.18
C LYS A 190 -1.23 -4.68 -37.74
N LEU A 191 -2.24 -5.51 -37.46
CA LEU A 191 -2.30 -6.34 -36.27
C LEU A 191 -1.40 -7.57 -36.51
N SER A 192 -0.19 -7.53 -35.98
CA SER A 192 0.63 -8.72 -35.78
C SER A 192 0.15 -9.42 -34.51
N PHE A 193 -0.29 -10.67 -34.72
CA PHE A 193 -0.48 -11.71 -33.72
C PHE A 193 0.82 -11.90 -32.94
N GLU A 194 0.83 -11.58 -31.64
CA GLU A 194 1.70 -12.24 -30.66
C GLU A 194 1.24 -11.97 -29.22
N ARG A 195 0.92 -13.06 -28.53
CA ARG A 195 1.21 -13.35 -27.12
C ARG A 195 1.42 -12.14 -26.20
N SER A 196 0.43 -11.88 -25.35
CA SER A 196 0.50 -12.14 -23.88
C SER A 196 -0.49 -11.25 -23.11
N MET A 197 -1.07 -11.85 -22.07
CA MET A 197 -1.71 -11.19 -20.92
C MET A 197 -3.02 -10.42 -21.18
N SER A 198 -4.14 -11.16 -21.22
CA SER A 198 -5.43 -10.62 -20.76
C SER A 198 -6.14 -11.67 -19.92
N ARG A 199 -5.95 -11.59 -18.60
CA ARG A 199 -6.86 -12.19 -17.61
C ARG A 199 -7.99 -11.20 -17.38
N HIS A 200 -9.17 -11.53 -17.86
CA HIS A 200 -10.44 -10.88 -17.49
C HIS A 200 -11.41 -11.99 -17.10
N SER A 201 -11.65 -12.12 -15.80
CA SER A 201 -12.79 -12.78 -15.14
C SER A 201 -12.56 -12.53 -13.66
N SER A 202 -13.47 -12.12 -12.81
CA SER A 202 -14.88 -11.75 -12.85
C SER A 202 -15.17 -11.40 -11.39
N LEU A 203 -16.01 -10.39 -11.18
CA LEU A 203 -16.60 -9.97 -9.91
C LEU A 203 -16.59 -11.04 -8.79
N GLY A 204 -15.84 -10.78 -7.73
CA GLY A 204 -15.90 -11.51 -6.47
C GLY A 204 -15.04 -10.76 -5.46
N GLY A 205 -15.68 -10.17 -4.45
CA GLY A 205 -15.12 -9.10 -3.62
C GLY A 205 -13.73 -9.38 -3.06
N SER A 206 -12.75 -8.61 -3.53
CA SER A 206 -11.51 -8.37 -2.79
C SER A 206 -11.63 -6.97 -2.22
N ARG A 207 -12.11 -6.90 -0.97
CA ARG A 207 -11.99 -5.70 -0.14
C ARG A 207 -10.54 -5.24 -0.21
N ARG A 208 -10.36 -3.97 -0.54
CA ARG A 208 -9.12 -3.22 -0.33
C ARG A 208 -8.53 -3.61 1.02
N ASN A 209 -7.48 -4.44 1.02
CA ASN A 209 -6.47 -4.36 2.06
C ASN A 209 -5.77 -3.01 1.83
N SER A 210 -6.39 -1.95 2.37
CA SER A 210 -5.63 -0.96 3.11
C SER A 210 -5.01 -1.69 4.30
N GLN A 211 -4.03 -2.56 4.05
CA GLN A 211 -2.93 -2.69 4.96
C GLN A 211 -2.19 -1.36 4.82
N THR A 212 -2.65 -0.39 5.61
CA THR A 212 -1.73 0.30 6.50
C THR A 212 -0.78 -0.79 6.98
N TYR A 213 0.38 -0.91 6.34
CA TYR A 213 1.53 -1.44 7.02
C TYR A 213 1.72 -0.45 8.18
N ALA A 214 0.95 -0.68 9.26
CA ALA A 214 1.45 -0.44 10.58
C ALA A 214 2.76 -1.21 10.53
N LEU A 215 3.83 -0.46 10.36
CA LEU A 215 5.13 -0.90 10.78
C LEU A 215 4.86 -1.49 12.16
N THR A 216 4.88 -2.81 12.26
CA THR A 216 5.28 -3.44 13.49
C THR A 216 6.65 -2.83 13.73
N GLU A 217 6.65 -1.76 14.52
CA GLU A 217 7.82 -1.11 15.11
C GLU A 217 8.60 -2.10 15.99
N ASP A 218 8.09 -3.34 16.14
CA ASP A 218 8.60 -4.41 16.99
C ASP A 218 9.59 -5.40 16.35
N GLU A 219 9.94 -5.29 15.05
CA GLU A 219 10.98 -6.16 14.44
C GLU A 219 12.28 -5.42 14.02
N ILE A 220 12.47 -4.17 14.48
CA ILE A 220 13.79 -3.49 14.48
C ILE A 220 14.35 -3.37 15.92
N GLU A 221 13.81 -4.13 16.87
CA GLU A 221 14.46 -4.31 18.18
C GLU A 221 15.63 -5.29 18.08
N GLY A 222 16.79 -4.81 17.63
CA GLY A 222 17.94 -5.70 17.49
C GLY A 222 19.25 -5.14 16.95
N CYS A 223 19.57 -3.85 17.11
CA CYS A 223 20.94 -3.39 16.80
C CYS A 223 21.38 -2.10 17.52
N ASP A 224 21.91 -2.23 18.76
CA ASP A 224 22.85 -1.29 19.43
C ASP A 224 22.62 0.22 19.12
N ASP A 225 21.39 0.71 19.30
CA ASP A 225 20.89 1.99 18.73
C ASP A 225 21.64 3.25 19.20
N THR A 226 22.25 3.21 20.38
CA THR A 226 22.92 4.40 20.93
C THR A 226 24.26 4.70 20.26
N LYS A 227 24.97 3.67 19.73
CA LYS A 227 26.20 3.87 18.96
C LYS A 227 25.90 4.25 17.52
N SER A 228 24.82 3.73 16.96
CA SER A 228 24.36 4.04 15.60
C SER A 228 24.05 5.54 15.45
N GLY A 229 23.26 6.11 16.36
CA GLY A 229 22.85 7.52 16.28
C GLY A 229 24.02 8.52 16.31
N LYS A 230 25.03 8.30 17.16
CA LYS A 230 26.22 9.17 17.22
C LYS A 230 27.04 9.10 15.94
N ASN A 231 27.19 7.91 15.37
CA ASN A 231 27.91 7.70 14.11
C ASN A 231 27.17 8.34 12.93
N VAL A 232 25.84 8.28 12.92
CA VAL A 232 24.99 8.94 11.92
C VAL A 232 25.15 10.46 11.99
N LEU A 233 25.09 11.06 13.18
CA LEU A 233 25.27 12.51 13.34
C LEU A 233 26.66 12.97 12.86
N ARG A 234 27.71 12.22 13.23
CA ARG A 234 29.08 12.53 12.79
C ARG A 234 29.22 12.41 11.27
N ARG A 235 28.58 11.41 10.65
CA ARG A 235 28.55 11.24 9.20
C ARG A 235 27.80 12.38 8.51
N LEU A 236 26.69 12.84 9.07
CA LEU A 236 25.94 13.98 8.56
C LEU A 236 26.76 15.28 8.64
N LEU A 237 27.42 15.52 9.77
CA LEU A 237 28.35 16.65 9.94
C LEU A 237 29.51 16.60 8.93
N HIS A 238 30.00 15.39 8.61
CA HIS A 238 31.04 15.24 7.59
C HIS A 238 30.53 15.57 6.18
N LEU A 239 29.27 15.25 5.86
CA LEU A 239 28.65 15.61 4.57
C LEU A 239 28.46 17.12 4.41
N HIS A 240 28.37 17.88 5.51
CA HIS A 240 28.31 19.36 5.54
C HIS A 240 29.65 20.08 5.33
N LYS A 241 30.78 19.38 5.27
CA LYS A 241 32.11 19.97 5.08
C LYS A 241 32.22 21.07 3.98
N PRO A 242 31.67 20.88 2.77
CA PRO A 242 31.81 21.86 1.69
C PRO A 242 31.09 23.18 1.97
N GLU A 243 30.01 23.16 2.76
CA GLU A 243 29.19 24.32 3.08
C GLU A 243 29.57 24.94 4.43
N THR A 244 30.70 24.53 5.03
CA THR A 244 31.18 25.03 6.34
C THR A 244 31.35 26.55 6.38
N ALA A 245 31.84 27.17 5.31
CA ALA A 245 31.98 28.63 5.27
C ALA A 245 30.64 29.36 5.36
N ILE A 246 29.61 28.86 4.68
CA ILE A 246 28.24 29.40 4.70
C ILE A 246 27.63 29.17 6.09
N LEU A 247 27.86 27.99 6.67
CA LEU A 247 27.39 27.66 8.02
C LEU A 247 28.05 28.54 9.09
N LEU A 248 29.36 28.82 8.99
CA LEU A 248 30.04 29.72 9.92
C LEU A 248 29.48 31.14 9.85
N LEU A 249 29.25 31.66 8.65
CA LEU A 249 28.59 32.96 8.47
C LEU A 249 27.15 32.94 9.01
N GLY A 250 26.44 31.84 8.79
CA GLY A 250 25.11 31.60 9.36
C GLY A 250 25.13 31.59 10.88
N CYS A 251 26.12 30.96 11.51
CA CYS A 251 26.29 30.95 12.96
C CYS A 251 26.50 32.36 13.52
N ILE A 252 27.29 33.21 12.85
CA ILE A 252 27.46 34.61 13.27
C ILE A 252 26.13 35.35 13.23
N ALA A 253 25.36 35.21 12.13
CA ALA A 253 24.04 35.82 12.01
C ALA A 253 23.05 35.28 13.05
N ALA A 254 23.03 33.98 13.30
CA ALA A 254 22.19 33.34 14.33
C ALA A 254 22.57 33.79 15.75
N SER A 255 23.87 33.93 16.03
CA SER A 255 24.34 34.46 17.31
C SER A 255 23.88 35.91 17.52
N ALA A 256 23.99 36.74 16.48
CA ALA A 256 23.53 38.12 16.52
C ALA A 256 22.01 38.22 16.71
N ASN A 257 21.22 37.37 16.02
CA ASN A 257 19.78 37.29 16.22
C ASN A 257 19.43 36.84 17.65
N GLY A 258 20.16 35.85 18.18
CA GLY A 258 19.95 35.35 19.52
C GLY A 258 20.16 36.42 20.60
N ALA A 259 21.05 37.39 20.36
CA ALA A 259 21.29 38.51 21.28
C ALA A 259 20.17 39.57 21.29
N ILE A 260 19.31 39.63 20.25
CA ILE A 260 18.27 40.65 20.13
C ILE A 260 17.28 40.59 21.30
N LEU A 261 16.86 39.40 21.73
CA LEU A 261 15.87 39.25 22.80
C LEU A 261 16.42 39.71 24.18
N PRO A 262 17.62 39.29 24.63
CA PRO A 262 18.21 39.83 25.86
C PRO A 262 18.50 41.34 25.80
N VAL A 263 18.97 41.84 24.64
CA VAL A 263 19.19 43.28 24.44
C VAL A 263 17.88 44.05 24.52
N PHE A 264 16.79 43.54 23.93
CA PHE A 264 15.46 44.12 24.07
C PHE A 264 15.02 44.19 25.54
N GLY A 265 15.29 43.15 26.33
CA GLY A 265 15.03 43.15 27.78
C GLY A 265 15.81 44.23 28.53
N LEU A 266 17.09 44.46 28.17
CA LEU A 266 17.88 45.56 28.71
C LEU A 266 17.32 46.93 28.32
N LEU A 267 16.97 47.13 27.05
CA LEU A 267 16.38 48.38 26.58
C LEU A 267 15.07 48.68 27.31
N LEU A 268 14.26 47.65 27.56
CA LEU A 268 13.01 47.80 28.30
C LEU A 268 13.27 48.22 29.74
N SER A 269 14.25 47.61 30.40
CA SER A 269 14.69 48.02 31.74
C SER A 269 15.15 49.47 31.77
N SER A 270 15.92 49.91 30.78
CA SER A 270 16.38 51.29 30.68
C SER A 270 15.25 52.28 30.41
N ALA A 271 14.28 51.91 29.57
CA ALA A 271 13.10 52.72 29.32
C ALA A 271 12.22 52.87 30.57
N ILE A 272 12.09 51.80 31.38
CA ILE A 272 11.40 51.86 32.67
C ILE A 272 12.14 52.81 33.64
N ASN A 273 13.47 52.72 33.71
CA ASN A 273 14.27 53.59 34.57
C ASN A 273 14.15 55.08 34.16
N ALA A 274 14.00 55.37 32.88
CA ALA A 274 13.81 56.75 32.39
C ALA A 274 12.58 57.43 33.02
N PHE A 275 11.50 56.68 33.31
CA PHE A 275 10.30 57.24 33.96
C PHE A 275 10.52 57.72 35.41
N TYR A 276 11.60 57.28 36.06
CA TYR A 276 11.95 57.71 37.42
C TYR A 276 12.88 58.94 37.45
N GLU A 277 13.28 59.47 36.29
CA GLU A 277 14.14 60.65 36.21
C GLU A 277 13.36 61.97 36.33
N PRO A 278 14.00 63.05 36.86
CA PRO A 278 13.36 64.35 36.92
C PRO A 278 12.97 64.87 35.53
N PRO A 279 11.90 65.69 35.41
CA PRO A 279 11.21 65.97 34.13
C PRO A 279 12.10 66.63 33.06
N HIS A 280 13.20 67.27 33.45
CA HIS A 280 14.15 67.89 32.52
C HIS A 280 15.05 66.89 31.79
N LYS A 281 15.35 65.71 32.38
CA LYS A 281 16.13 64.65 31.73
C LYS A 281 15.25 63.63 31.00
N LEU A 282 14.07 63.37 31.55
CA LEU A 282 13.07 62.44 31.02
C LEU A 282 12.91 62.52 29.50
N ARG A 283 12.72 63.73 28.95
CA ARG A 283 12.49 63.91 27.51
C ARG A 283 13.69 63.51 26.66
N LYS A 284 14.91 63.83 27.10
CA LYS A 284 16.12 63.53 26.34
C LYS A 284 16.41 62.03 26.34
N ASP A 285 16.29 61.41 27.51
CA ASP A 285 16.57 59.99 27.69
C ASP A 285 15.51 59.11 27.01
N SER A 286 14.23 59.49 27.10
CA SER A 286 13.15 58.77 26.40
C SER A 286 13.33 58.78 24.89
N VAL A 287 13.73 59.91 24.30
CA VAL A 287 14.01 60.00 22.86
C VAL A 287 15.21 59.13 22.48
N PHE A 288 16.28 59.17 23.28
CA PHE A 288 17.47 58.34 23.06
C PHE A 288 17.16 56.84 23.08
N TRP A 289 16.42 56.36 24.09
CA TRP A 289 16.03 54.95 24.16
C TRP A 289 15.08 54.55 23.02
N ALA A 290 14.16 55.43 22.63
CA ALA A 290 13.28 55.21 21.48
C ALA A 290 14.05 55.10 20.15
N GLU A 291 15.09 55.92 19.94
CA GLU A 291 15.97 55.82 18.78
C GLU A 291 16.73 54.48 18.74
N ILE A 292 17.23 54.00 19.89
CA ILE A 292 17.89 52.70 19.98
C ILE A 292 16.91 51.56 19.63
N TYR A 293 15.65 51.64 20.04
CA TYR A 293 14.63 50.67 19.63
C TYR A 293 14.44 50.62 18.12
N VAL A 294 14.40 51.77 17.45
CA VAL A 294 14.31 51.84 15.98
C VAL A 294 15.53 51.20 15.33
N ILE A 295 16.74 51.49 15.83
CA ILE A 295 17.98 50.89 15.32
C ILE A 295 17.97 49.37 15.50
N LEU A 296 17.57 48.86 16.67
CA LEU A 296 17.46 47.42 16.92
C LEU A 296 16.45 46.77 15.96
N GLY A 297 15.32 47.44 15.71
CA GLY A 297 14.32 46.99 14.73
C GLY A 297 14.89 46.91 13.31
N VAL A 298 15.57 47.96 12.84
CA VAL A 298 16.21 47.98 11.51
C VAL A 298 17.26 46.88 11.38
N VAL A 299 18.11 46.71 12.41
CA VAL A 299 19.12 45.65 12.43
C VAL A 299 18.48 44.26 12.38
N SER A 300 17.38 44.04 13.10
CA SER A 300 16.66 42.75 13.10
C SER A 300 16.09 42.37 11.73
N ILE A 301 15.63 43.35 10.95
CA ILE A 301 15.10 43.16 9.58
C ILE A 301 16.17 42.58 8.66
N PHE A 302 17.45 42.91 8.87
CA PHE A 302 18.54 42.35 8.06
C PHE A 302 19.07 41.02 8.62
N ILE A 303 19.23 40.91 9.94
CA ILE A 303 19.84 39.73 10.56
C ILE A 303 18.96 38.49 10.39
N ILE A 304 17.65 38.59 10.63
CA ILE A 304 16.74 37.43 10.63
C ILE A 304 16.71 36.75 9.24
N PRO A 305 16.49 37.46 8.12
CA PRO A 305 16.53 36.84 6.79
C PRO A 305 17.93 36.32 6.42
N VAL A 306 19.00 37.04 6.78
CA VAL A 306 20.38 36.59 6.50
C VAL A 306 20.67 35.26 7.20
N GLN A 307 20.30 35.11 8.46
CA GLN A 307 20.40 33.84 9.19
C GLN A 307 19.65 32.72 8.44
N HIS A 308 18.35 32.91 8.19
CA HIS A 308 17.53 31.85 7.59
C HIS A 308 17.96 31.49 6.18
N THR A 309 18.37 32.46 5.36
CA THR A 309 18.82 32.21 3.98
C THR A 309 20.15 31.46 3.93
N LEU A 310 21.10 31.78 4.81
CA LEU A 310 22.39 31.07 4.87
C LEU A 310 22.21 29.61 5.30
N PHE A 311 21.44 29.36 6.35
CA PHE A 311 21.16 27.98 6.81
C PHE A 311 20.31 27.19 5.81
N ASN A 312 19.30 27.82 5.18
CA ASN A 312 18.51 27.17 4.15
C ASN A 312 19.29 26.88 2.87
N MET A 313 20.24 27.75 2.51
CA MET A 313 21.14 27.52 1.38
C MET A 313 22.08 26.34 1.65
N ALA A 314 22.66 26.25 2.86
CA ALA A 314 23.49 25.12 3.25
C ALA A 314 22.69 23.80 3.29
N GLY A 315 21.50 23.81 3.89
CA GLY A 315 20.59 22.65 3.92
C GLY A 315 20.12 22.24 2.51
N GLY A 316 19.88 23.21 1.62
CA GLY A 316 19.52 22.99 0.22
C GLY A 316 20.61 22.28 -0.60
N LYS A 317 21.87 22.69 -0.43
CA LYS A 317 23.01 22.02 -1.09
C LYS A 317 23.28 20.63 -0.50
N LEU A 318 23.09 20.46 0.81
CA LEU A 318 23.22 19.15 1.45
C LEU A 318 22.18 18.16 0.88
N ILE A 319 20.91 18.56 0.78
CA ILE A 319 19.86 17.65 0.30
C ILE A 319 20.09 17.23 -1.16
N GLU A 320 20.53 18.16 -2.02
CA GLU A 320 20.91 17.84 -3.40
C GLU A 320 22.01 16.77 -3.43
N ARG A 321 23.05 16.94 -2.62
CA ARG A 321 24.17 15.98 -2.50
C ARG A 321 23.71 14.62 -1.97
N ILE A 322 22.90 14.60 -0.92
CA ILE A 322 22.37 13.36 -0.35
C ILE A 322 21.51 12.63 -1.39
N ARG A 323 20.61 13.34 -2.08
CA ARG A 323 19.77 12.74 -3.13
C ARG A 323 20.60 12.18 -4.28
N ALA A 324 21.59 12.93 -4.76
CA ALA A 324 22.47 12.47 -5.84
C ALA A 324 23.29 11.22 -5.44
N LEU A 325 23.88 11.23 -4.23
CA LEU A 325 24.65 10.09 -3.72
C LEU A 325 23.76 8.88 -3.49
N SER A 326 22.61 9.05 -2.84
CA SER A 326 21.67 7.96 -2.59
C SER A 326 21.13 7.38 -3.90
N PHE A 327 20.72 8.22 -4.84
CA PHE A 327 20.23 7.77 -6.15
C PHE A 327 21.31 7.01 -6.91
N SER A 328 22.55 7.55 -6.97
CA SER A 328 23.66 6.85 -7.61
C SER A 328 23.90 5.48 -6.97
N ARG A 329 23.86 5.37 -5.64
CA ARG A 329 24.06 4.08 -4.96
C ARG A 329 22.91 3.09 -5.19
N VAL A 330 21.67 3.55 -5.23
CA VAL A 330 20.52 2.70 -5.53
C VAL A 330 20.60 2.11 -6.92
N VAL A 331 20.98 2.89 -7.94
CA VAL A 331 21.03 2.42 -9.33
C VAL A 331 22.12 1.37 -9.58
N TYR A 332 23.19 1.35 -8.77
CA TYR A 332 24.27 0.37 -8.88
C TYR A 332 24.03 -0.92 -8.07
N GLN A 333 22.87 -1.07 -7.46
CA GLN A 333 22.57 -2.22 -6.63
C GLN A 333 22.12 -3.43 -7.48
N ASP A 334 22.42 -4.65 -7.02
CA ASP A 334 22.04 -5.88 -7.70
C ASP A 334 20.52 -6.01 -7.85
N ILE A 335 20.06 -6.66 -8.93
CA ILE A 335 18.63 -6.82 -9.24
C ILE A 335 17.85 -7.45 -8.08
N GLY A 336 18.45 -8.40 -7.37
CA GLY A 336 17.83 -9.08 -6.21
C GLY A 336 17.58 -8.17 -5.00
N TRP A 337 18.22 -7.01 -4.92
CA TRP A 337 17.92 -6.03 -3.86
C TRP A 337 16.57 -5.34 -4.10
N PHE A 338 16.17 -5.17 -5.36
CA PHE A 338 14.87 -4.61 -5.75
C PHE A 338 13.73 -5.61 -5.62
N ASP A 339 14.02 -6.90 -5.44
CA ASP A 339 13.02 -7.94 -5.20
C ASP A 339 12.46 -7.88 -3.78
N ASP A 340 13.16 -7.22 -2.84
CA ASP A 340 12.66 -6.96 -1.49
C ASP A 340 11.53 -5.92 -1.53
N PRO A 341 10.31 -6.24 -1.01
CA PRO A 341 9.20 -5.30 -0.93
C PRO A 341 9.56 -3.94 -0.27
N LEU A 342 10.51 -3.93 0.67
CA LEU A 342 11.00 -2.73 1.35
C LEU A 342 11.79 -1.78 0.42
N ASN A 343 12.32 -2.33 -0.67
CA ASN A 343 13.06 -1.62 -1.71
C ASN A 343 12.26 -1.53 -3.01
N SER A 344 10.93 -1.60 -2.91
CA SER A 344 10.06 -1.30 -4.04
C SER A 344 10.32 0.11 -4.57
N SER A 345 10.04 0.33 -5.85
CA SER A 345 10.23 1.63 -6.51
C SER A 345 9.49 2.77 -5.80
N GLY A 346 8.30 2.48 -5.25
CA GLY A 346 7.52 3.42 -4.43
C GLY A 346 8.19 3.75 -3.10
N ALA A 347 8.72 2.75 -2.39
CA ALA A 347 9.42 2.95 -1.12
C ALA A 347 10.73 3.75 -1.30
N ILE A 348 11.51 3.46 -2.33
CA ILE A 348 12.73 4.20 -2.67
C ILE A 348 12.40 5.66 -3.02
N GLY A 349 11.37 5.89 -3.84
CA GLY A 349 10.91 7.23 -4.20
C GLY A 349 10.49 8.04 -2.97
N ALA A 350 9.77 7.41 -2.03
CA ALA A 350 9.38 8.02 -0.77
C ALA A 350 10.61 8.40 0.08
N ARG A 351 11.57 7.49 0.27
CA ARG A 351 12.82 7.76 1.03
C ARG A 351 13.65 8.88 0.40
N LEU A 352 13.82 8.87 -0.93
CA LEU A 352 14.62 9.87 -1.63
C LEU A 352 13.97 11.27 -1.61
N SER A 353 12.65 11.34 -1.47
CA SER A 353 11.91 12.59 -1.39
C SER A 353 11.71 13.07 0.06
N ALA A 354 10.98 12.29 0.86
CA ALA A 354 10.51 12.65 2.20
C ALA A 354 11.63 12.63 3.24
N ASP A 355 12.42 11.54 3.32
CA ASP A 355 13.51 11.46 4.31
C ASP A 355 14.62 12.45 3.99
N ALA A 356 14.90 12.66 2.70
CA ALA A 356 15.84 13.71 2.29
C ALA A 356 15.35 15.11 2.73
N ALA A 357 14.03 15.37 2.66
CA ALA A 357 13.44 16.63 3.09
C ALA A 357 13.48 16.82 4.62
N SER A 358 13.28 15.75 5.40
CA SER A 358 13.42 15.80 6.86
C SER A 358 14.87 16.12 7.26
N VAL A 359 15.85 15.54 6.56
CA VAL A 359 17.28 15.86 6.76
C VAL A 359 17.57 17.34 6.46
N LYS A 360 16.98 17.92 5.40
CA LYS A 360 17.12 19.37 5.12
C LYS A 360 16.60 20.21 6.29
N SER A 361 15.43 19.90 6.83
CA SER A 361 14.84 20.67 7.94
C SER A 361 15.73 20.61 9.19
N ILE A 362 16.31 19.45 9.50
CA ILE A 362 17.25 19.30 10.62
C ILE A 362 18.52 20.13 10.38
N ALA A 363 19.10 20.01 9.19
CA ALA A 363 20.36 20.65 8.82
C ALA A 363 20.27 22.18 8.69
N GLY A 364 19.15 22.68 8.17
CA GLY A 364 18.92 24.11 7.96
C GLY A 364 18.21 24.75 9.15
N ASP A 365 16.92 24.45 9.31
CA ASP A 365 16.04 25.18 10.22
C ASP A 365 16.34 24.90 11.69
N VAL A 366 16.44 23.62 12.07
CA VAL A 366 16.65 23.22 13.47
C VAL A 366 18.04 23.64 13.94
N LEU A 367 19.07 23.45 13.11
CA LEU A 367 20.43 23.87 13.46
C LEU A 367 20.51 25.38 13.70
N SER A 368 19.85 26.17 12.86
CA SER A 368 19.76 27.63 13.02
C SER A 368 19.10 28.01 14.36
N LEU A 369 17.99 27.35 14.69
CA LEU A 369 17.25 27.57 15.93
C LEU A 369 18.07 27.18 17.17
N ILE A 370 18.83 26.07 17.11
CA ILE A 370 19.70 25.63 18.21
C ILE A 370 20.80 26.68 18.47
N VAL A 371 21.50 27.14 17.42
CA VAL A 371 22.57 28.14 17.56
C VAL A 371 22.01 29.46 18.11
N GLN A 372 20.86 29.91 17.61
CA GLN A 372 20.17 31.09 18.11
C GLN A 372 19.79 30.93 19.59
N SER A 373 19.21 29.79 19.98
CA SER A 373 18.75 29.53 21.35
C SER A 373 19.92 29.49 22.34
N ILE A 374 21.03 28.86 21.96
CA ILE A 374 22.27 28.85 22.77
C ILE A 374 22.78 30.29 22.93
N SER A 375 22.81 31.08 21.85
CA SER A 375 23.23 32.48 21.92
C SER A 375 22.34 33.31 22.83
N THR A 376 21.01 33.19 22.69
CA THR A 376 20.03 33.88 23.54
C THR A 376 20.22 33.54 25.02
N ALA A 377 20.39 32.25 25.34
CA ALA A 377 20.62 31.80 26.70
C ALA A 377 21.93 32.35 27.27
N LEU A 378 23.04 32.26 26.52
CA LEU A 378 24.35 32.75 26.97
C LEU A 378 24.35 34.26 27.17
N VAL A 379 23.87 35.03 26.19
CA VAL A 379 23.82 36.50 26.27
C VAL A 379 22.89 36.94 27.41
N GLY A 380 21.74 36.29 27.58
CA GLY A 380 20.81 36.56 28.68
C GLY A 380 21.42 36.29 30.06
N ILE A 381 22.12 35.16 30.23
CA ILE A 381 22.81 34.82 31.48
C ILE A 381 23.92 35.83 31.78
N VAL A 382 24.75 36.18 30.79
CA VAL A 382 25.84 37.15 30.96
C VAL A 382 25.29 38.51 31.39
N ILE A 383 24.25 39.00 30.71
CA ILE A 383 23.58 40.26 31.07
C ILE A 383 23.02 40.22 32.50
N ALA A 384 22.33 39.14 32.87
CA ALA A 384 21.76 38.99 34.21
C ALA A 384 22.84 38.96 35.30
N MET A 385 23.96 38.25 35.04
CA MET A 385 25.09 38.14 35.95
C MET A 385 25.80 39.49 36.17
N ILE A 386 25.92 40.32 35.12
CA ILE A 386 26.49 41.67 35.22
C ILE A 386 25.55 42.60 36.01
N ALA A 387 24.24 42.52 35.79
CA ALA A 387 23.27 43.39 36.45
C ALA A 387 23.17 43.10 37.97
N ASN A 388 22.96 41.85 38.35
CA ASN A 388 22.97 41.42 39.75
C ASN A 388 23.17 39.90 39.85
N TRP A 389 24.41 39.48 40.17
CA TRP A 389 24.75 38.06 40.27
C TRP A 389 23.90 37.30 41.30
N LYS A 390 23.50 37.93 42.42
CA LYS A 390 22.68 37.26 43.45
C LYS A 390 21.29 36.93 42.92
N LEU A 391 20.66 37.87 42.22
CA LEU A 391 19.33 37.65 41.62
C LEU A 391 19.40 36.64 40.47
N ALA A 392 20.45 36.73 39.63
CA ALA A 392 20.66 35.83 38.51
C ALA A 392 20.78 34.37 38.94
N PHE A 393 21.52 34.07 40.02
CA PHE A 393 21.63 32.72 40.55
C PHE A 393 20.29 32.17 41.06
N ILE A 394 19.49 32.99 41.75
CA ILE A 394 18.17 32.57 42.22
C ILE A 394 17.29 32.16 41.04
N VAL A 395 17.26 32.97 39.97
CA VAL A 395 16.49 32.65 38.76
C VAL A 395 17.04 31.41 38.05
N LEU A 396 18.37 31.27 37.95
CA LEU A 396 19.01 30.12 37.32
C LEU A 396 18.65 28.79 38.02
N CYS A 397 18.48 28.79 39.34
CA CYS A 397 18.01 27.62 40.09
C CYS A 397 16.60 27.17 39.71
N PHE A 398 15.72 28.07 39.26
CA PHE A 398 14.36 27.72 38.83
C PHE A 398 14.30 27.22 37.37
N VAL A 399 15.31 27.51 36.54
CA VAL A 399 15.34 27.10 35.12
C VAL A 399 15.21 25.57 34.94
N PRO A 400 15.96 24.71 35.64
CA PRO A 400 15.79 23.25 35.57
C PRO A 400 14.38 22.78 35.97
N CYS A 401 13.73 23.46 36.91
CA CYS A 401 12.37 23.12 37.34
C CYS A 401 11.36 23.36 36.21
N VAL A 402 11.48 24.49 35.49
CA VAL A 402 10.66 24.79 34.30
C VAL A 402 10.92 23.77 33.18
N PHE A 403 12.18 23.39 32.95
CA PHE A 403 12.51 22.32 32.00
C PHE A 403 11.92 20.97 32.40
N ALA A 404 11.96 20.60 33.68
CA ALA A 404 11.37 19.37 34.18
C ALA A 404 9.84 19.35 34.02
N GLN A 405 9.17 20.48 34.30
CA GLN A 405 7.72 20.63 34.06
C GLN A 405 7.39 20.47 32.57
N SER A 406 8.12 21.15 31.68
CA SER A 406 7.91 21.05 30.23
C SER A 406 8.16 19.62 29.71
N TYR A 407 9.20 18.96 30.22
CA TYR A 407 9.52 17.58 29.89
C TYR A 407 8.42 16.60 30.36
N ALA A 408 7.95 16.74 31.59
CA ALA A 408 6.86 15.92 32.14
C ALA A 408 5.57 16.08 31.31
N GLN A 409 5.21 17.33 30.97
CA GLN A 409 4.07 17.62 30.11
C GLN A 409 4.23 16.99 28.72
N SER A 410 5.40 17.10 28.10
CA SER A 410 5.66 16.49 26.78
C SER A 410 5.62 14.96 26.82
N ARG A 411 6.09 14.33 27.90
CA ARG A 411 6.07 12.88 28.06
C ARG A 411 4.65 12.36 28.27
N LEU A 412 3.87 13.04 29.11
CA LEU A 412 2.49 12.66 29.40
C LEU A 412 1.62 12.68 28.14
N MET A 413 1.74 13.72 27.32
CA MET A 413 1.02 13.83 26.04
C MET A 413 1.39 12.72 25.05
N ARG A 414 2.64 12.25 25.04
CA ARG A 414 3.06 11.13 24.18
C ARG A 414 2.53 9.79 24.68
N GLY A 415 2.45 9.58 25.99
CA GLY A 415 1.91 8.35 26.58
C GLY A 415 0.45 8.11 26.20
N PHE A 416 -0.42 9.12 26.39
CA PHE A 416 -1.82 9.00 26.01
C PHE A 416 -2.06 8.77 24.51
N GLY A 417 -1.15 9.25 23.66
CA GLY A 417 -1.23 9.03 22.21
C GLY A 417 -0.85 7.61 21.79
N ALA A 418 -0.02 6.91 22.56
CA ALA A 418 0.31 5.50 22.32
C ALA A 418 -0.86 4.61 22.78
N ASP A 419 -1.36 4.82 23.99
CA ASP A 419 -2.49 4.04 24.53
C ASP A 419 -3.77 4.16 23.69
N ALA A 420 -3.98 5.31 23.02
CA ALA A 420 -5.12 5.52 22.13
C ALA A 420 -4.99 4.87 20.74
N LYS A 421 -3.78 4.41 20.34
CA LYS A 421 -3.58 3.66 19.10
C LYS A 421 -3.71 2.15 19.29
N ASP A 422 -3.58 1.68 20.53
CA ASP A 422 -3.66 0.27 20.90
C ASP A 422 -5.08 -0.19 21.30
N VAL A 423 -6.06 0.73 21.33
CA VAL A 423 -7.50 0.48 21.52
C VAL A 423 -8.25 0.72 20.22
#